data_AF-A0A5F9D6B2-F1
#
_entry.id   AF-A0A5F9D6B2-F1
#
_cell.length_a   1.000
_cell.length_b   1.000
_cell.length_c   1.000
_cell.angle_alpha   90.00
_cell.angle_beta   90.00
_cell.angle_gamma   90.00
#
_symmetry.space_group_name_H-M   'P 1'
#
loop_
_entity.id
_entity.type
_entity.pdbx_description
1 polymer ?
#
loop_
_entity_poly.entity_id
_entity_poly.type
_entity_poly.pdbx_seq_one_letter_code
_entity_poly.pdbx_strand_id
1 'polypeptide(L)'
;MISKMLKMQMLEDEDDLAYAEAEKKARADSTADGRPAWMRTLHTTASNWLQLIPQTLSHLKRTVENIKDPLFRFFEREVKMGAKLLQDVRQDLADVVQVCEGKKKQTNYLRTLINELVKGILPRSWSHYTVPAGMTVIQWVSDFSERIKQLQSISQAAATGGAKELKVGQARRRGWGSPGP
;
A
#
# COMPACT_ATOMS: atom_id res chain seq x y z
N MET A 1 -13.70 19.58 10.02
CA MET A 1 -14.80 18.84 10.66
C MET A 1 -14.67 17.38 10.25
N ILE A 2 -14.15 16.57 11.16
CA ILE A 2 -13.95 15.13 11.00
C ILE A 2 -15.15 14.44 11.65
N SER A 3 -15.80 13.54 10.92
CA SER A 3 -16.53 12.35 11.42
C SER A 3 -17.62 11.96 10.43
N LYS A 4 -17.33 11.07 9.48
CA LYS A 4 -18.35 10.24 8.83
C LYS A 4 -17.79 8.84 8.57
N MET A 5 -18.04 7.99 9.57
CA MET A 5 -18.42 6.57 9.47
C MET A 5 -17.56 5.64 8.64
N LEU A 6 -16.63 4.95 9.30
CA LEU A 6 -16.36 3.54 9.02
C LEU A 6 -17.19 2.72 10.02
N LYS A 7 -18.38 2.32 9.57
CA LYS A 7 -19.30 1.52 10.36
C LYS A 7 -18.78 0.09 10.39
N MET A 8 -18.34 -0.30 11.57
CA MET A 8 -18.06 -1.65 12.03
C MET A 8 -19.21 -2.58 11.60
N GLN A 9 -18.96 -3.47 10.65
CA GLN A 9 -19.80 -4.62 10.38
C GLN A 9 -19.07 -5.82 11.00
N MET A 10 -19.42 -6.10 12.24
CA MET A 10 -19.26 -7.41 12.85
C MET A 10 -20.20 -8.34 12.08
N LEU A 11 -19.64 -9.25 11.27
CA LEU A 11 -20.32 -10.49 10.94
C LEU A 11 -19.70 -11.54 11.85
N GLU A 12 -20.29 -11.62 13.04
CA GLU A 12 -20.41 -12.88 13.76
C GLU A 12 -21.34 -13.75 12.90
N ASP A 13 -20.79 -14.72 12.20
CA ASP A 13 -21.50 -15.93 11.81
C ASP A 13 -20.51 -17.09 11.95
N GLU A 14 -20.93 -18.05 12.76
CA GLU A 14 -20.21 -19.23 13.21
C GLU A 14 -19.87 -20.20 12.07
N ASP A 15 -18.69 -20.80 12.21
CA ASP A 15 -18.34 -22.20 11.93
C ASP A 15 -19.19 -22.99 10.91
N ASP A 16 -18.73 -23.09 9.65
CA ASP A 16 -18.98 -24.28 8.83
C ASP A 16 -17.91 -24.46 7.73
N LEU A 17 -16.72 -24.88 8.16
CA LEU A 17 -15.67 -25.39 7.26
C LEU A 17 -15.89 -26.88 7.00
N ALA A 18 -16.85 -27.20 6.12
CA ALA A 18 -17.04 -28.57 5.63
C ALA A 18 -16.80 -28.67 4.11
N TYR A 19 -15.78 -29.43 3.75
CA TYR A 19 -15.48 -29.88 2.40
C TYR A 19 -16.72 -30.48 1.71
N ALA A 20 -17.11 -29.94 0.56
CA ALA A 20 -18.04 -30.62 -0.35
C ALA A 20 -17.55 -30.48 -1.80
N GLU A 21 -16.73 -31.45 -2.19
CA GLU A 21 -16.52 -31.83 -3.58
C GLU A 21 -17.68 -32.75 -4.00
N ALA A 22 -18.60 -32.26 -4.84
CA ALA A 22 -19.38 -33.04 -5.79
C ALA A 22 -20.38 -32.15 -6.55
N GLU A 23 -20.38 -32.32 -7.87
CA GLU A 23 -21.20 -31.63 -8.86
C GLU A 23 -22.73 -31.74 -8.61
N LYS A 24 -23.49 -30.67 -8.90
CA LYS A 24 -24.51 -30.64 -9.98
C LYS A 24 -25.28 -29.31 -10.07
N LYS A 25 -25.30 -28.82 -11.31
CA LYS A 25 -26.19 -27.85 -11.98
C LYS A 25 -27.36 -27.26 -11.18
N ALA A 26 -27.29 -25.94 -10.97
CA ALA A 26 -28.44 -25.04 -11.02
C ALA A 26 -28.13 -23.87 -11.96
N ARG A 27 -28.95 -23.71 -13.01
CA ARG A 27 -28.96 -22.50 -13.84
C ARG A 27 -29.48 -21.35 -12.97
N ALA A 28 -28.59 -20.45 -12.56
CA ALA A 28 -28.93 -19.15 -12.01
C ALA A 28 -28.18 -18.10 -12.82
N ASP A 29 -28.96 -17.20 -13.40
CA ASP A 29 -28.66 -15.90 -13.99
C ASP A 29 -27.21 -15.59 -14.45
N SER A 30 -27.08 -15.28 -15.73
CA SER A 30 -25.83 -15.03 -16.47
C SER A 30 -25.16 -13.69 -16.13
N THR A 31 -25.31 -13.20 -14.91
CA THR A 31 -24.79 -11.91 -14.43
C THR A 31 -24.14 -11.98 -13.05
N ALA A 32 -24.23 -13.11 -12.33
CA ALA A 32 -23.61 -13.25 -11.02
C ALA A 32 -22.11 -13.56 -11.16
N ASP A 33 -21.26 -12.62 -10.74
CA ASP A 33 -19.82 -12.86 -10.57
C ASP A 33 -19.60 -14.08 -9.67
N GLY A 34 -19.21 -15.21 -10.28
CA GLY A 34 -19.06 -16.53 -9.64
C GLY A 34 -17.89 -16.66 -8.67
N ARG A 35 -17.19 -15.56 -8.38
CA ARG A 35 -16.09 -15.51 -7.41
C ARG A 35 -16.62 -15.55 -5.96
N PRO A 36 -15.88 -16.18 -5.03
CA PRO A 36 -16.20 -16.13 -3.60
C PRO A 36 -16.28 -14.70 -3.06
N ALA A 37 -17.09 -14.49 -2.01
CA ALA A 37 -17.30 -13.17 -1.42
C ALA A 37 -15.99 -12.48 -0.98
N TRP A 38 -15.10 -13.22 -0.32
CA TRP A 38 -13.80 -12.71 0.12
C TRP A 38 -12.95 -12.19 -1.05
N MET A 39 -13.02 -12.85 -2.21
CA MET A 39 -12.24 -12.48 -3.39
C MET A 39 -12.78 -11.19 -4.03
N ARG A 40 -14.11 -11.01 -4.05
CA ARG A 40 -14.74 -9.76 -4.52
C ARG A 40 -14.41 -8.58 -3.60
N THR A 41 -14.44 -8.80 -2.28
CA THR A 41 -14.04 -7.79 -1.29
C THR A 41 -12.56 -7.44 -1.41
N LEU A 42 -11.69 -8.44 -1.56
CA LEU A 42 -10.25 -8.23 -1.73
C LEU A 42 -9.94 -7.47 -3.03
N HIS A 43 -10.58 -7.85 -4.15
CA HIS A 43 -10.44 -7.14 -5.44
C HIS A 43 -10.82 -5.67 -5.30
N THR A 44 -11.98 -5.39 -4.72
CA THR A 44 -12.47 -4.02 -4.49
C THR A 44 -11.51 -3.24 -3.60
N THR A 45 -11.04 -3.86 -2.51
CA THR A 45 -10.13 -3.23 -1.55
C THR A 45 -8.78 -2.91 -2.17
N ALA A 46 -8.15 -3.87 -2.86
CA ALA A 46 -6.87 -3.69 -3.54
C ALA A 46 -6.98 -2.63 -4.65
N SER A 47 -8.08 -2.63 -5.41
CA SER A 47 -8.34 -1.62 -6.44
C SER A 47 -8.47 -0.22 -5.83
N ASN A 48 -9.20 -0.08 -4.73
CA ASN A 48 -9.34 1.19 -4.02
C ASN A 48 -8.00 1.69 -3.45
N TRP A 49 -7.19 0.80 -2.88
CA TRP A 49 -5.85 1.15 -2.40
C TRP A 49 -4.92 1.59 -3.54
N LEU A 50 -4.98 0.95 -4.71
CA LEU A 50 -4.23 1.40 -5.90
C LEU A 50 -4.60 2.81 -6.35
N GLN A 51 -5.87 3.22 -6.17
CA GLN A 51 -6.31 4.60 -6.46
C GLN A 51 -5.88 5.58 -5.37
N LEU A 52 -5.86 5.15 -4.10
CA LEU A 52 -5.48 5.99 -2.96
C LEU A 52 -3.97 6.27 -2.91
N ILE A 53 -3.16 5.25 -3.19
CA ILE A 53 -1.70 5.34 -3.19
C ILE A 53 -1.27 6.11 -4.44
N PRO A 54 -0.33 7.08 -4.36
CA PRO A 54 0.16 7.78 -5.54
C PRO A 54 0.74 6.83 -6.59
N GLN A 55 0.66 7.18 -7.87
CA GLN A 55 1.10 6.30 -8.95
C GLN A 55 2.62 6.27 -9.11
N THR A 56 3.26 7.43 -8.92
CA THR A 56 4.69 7.62 -9.16
C THR A 56 5.30 8.53 -8.10
N LEU A 57 6.59 8.36 -7.85
CA LEU A 57 7.39 9.27 -7.04
C LEU A 57 8.63 9.66 -7.85
N SER A 58 8.70 10.92 -8.26
CA SER A 58 9.82 11.45 -9.03
C SER A 58 11.08 11.51 -8.17
N HIS A 59 12.18 11.06 -8.74
CA HIS A 59 13.48 11.09 -8.08
C HIS A 59 14.04 12.51 -8.03
N LEU A 60 14.81 12.80 -6.98
CA LEU A 60 15.55 14.04 -6.86
C LEU A 60 16.66 14.10 -7.91
N LYS A 61 16.80 15.23 -8.60
CA LYS A 61 17.86 15.45 -9.59
C LYS A 61 19.16 15.85 -8.89
N ARG A 62 20.17 15.00 -9.00
CA ARG A 62 21.51 15.25 -8.46
C ARG A 62 22.27 16.28 -9.30
N THR A 63 22.96 17.19 -8.63
CA THR A 63 23.92 18.16 -9.20
C THR A 63 25.19 18.18 -8.35
N VAL A 64 26.28 18.79 -8.85
CA VAL A 64 27.55 18.89 -8.13
C VAL A 64 27.41 19.74 -6.86
N GLU A 65 26.51 20.73 -6.89
CA GLU A 65 26.26 21.65 -5.78
C GLU A 65 25.37 21.01 -4.71
N ASN A 66 24.24 20.40 -5.10
CA ASN A 66 23.29 19.87 -4.13
C ASN A 66 23.79 18.60 -3.42
N ILE A 67 24.64 17.79 -4.07
CA ILE A 67 25.15 16.57 -3.45
C ILE A 67 26.11 16.85 -2.29
N LYS A 68 26.63 18.07 -2.19
CA LYS A 68 27.44 18.54 -1.06
C LYS A 68 26.58 18.81 0.18
N ASP A 69 25.28 19.03 0.03
CA ASP A 69 24.35 19.26 1.15
C ASP A 69 23.94 17.92 1.80
N PRO A 70 24.25 17.68 3.09
CA PRO A 70 23.84 16.47 3.79
C PRO A 70 22.32 16.29 3.87
N LEU A 71 21.53 17.38 3.89
CA LEU A 71 20.08 17.32 3.90
C LEU A 71 19.53 16.86 2.53
N PHE A 72 20.13 17.32 1.44
CA PHE A 72 19.81 16.82 0.10
C PHE A 72 20.11 15.32 0.00
N ARG A 73 21.28 14.88 0.46
CA ARG A 73 21.66 13.45 0.46
C ARG A 73 20.72 12.58 1.29
N PHE A 74 20.23 13.11 2.41
CA PHE A 74 19.21 12.44 3.21
C PHE A 74 17.92 12.26 2.41
N PHE A 75 17.35 13.34 1.88
CA PHE A 75 16.09 13.25 1.14
C PHE A 75 16.22 12.47 -0.17
N GLU A 76 17.37 12.53 -0.86
CA GLU A 76 17.64 11.71 -2.05
C GLU A 76 17.50 10.22 -1.72
N ARG A 77 18.03 9.80 -0.57
CA ARG A 77 17.92 8.42 -0.08
C ARG A 77 16.48 8.08 0.29
N GLU A 78 15.81 8.94 1.05
CA GLU A 78 14.41 8.72 1.47
C GLU A 78 13.48 8.61 0.26
N VAL A 79 13.61 9.50 -0.72
CA VAL A 79 12.85 9.47 -1.98
C VAL A 79 13.13 8.18 -2.75
N LYS A 80 14.39 7.74 -2.83
CA LYS A 80 14.75 6.48 -3.49
C LYS A 80 14.13 5.27 -2.79
N MET A 81 14.19 5.19 -1.46
CA MET A 81 13.59 4.10 -0.69
C MET A 81 12.07 4.10 -0.83
N GLY A 82 11.44 5.26 -0.70
CA GLY A 82 10.00 5.42 -0.89
C GLY A 82 9.55 5.05 -2.30
N ALA A 83 10.31 5.40 -3.34
CA ALA A 83 9.98 5.07 -4.72
C ALA A 83 10.07 3.57 -4.99
N LYS A 84 11.09 2.90 -4.44
CA LYS A 84 11.22 1.44 -4.53
C LYS A 84 10.04 0.74 -3.85
N LEU A 85 9.75 1.10 -2.60
CA LEU A 85 8.63 0.48 -1.88
C LEU A 85 7.29 0.77 -2.55
N LEU A 86 7.10 1.98 -3.07
CA LEU A 86 5.92 2.34 -3.85
C LEU A 86 5.74 1.42 -5.06
N GLN A 87 6.79 1.20 -5.82
CA GLN A 87 6.75 0.29 -6.96
C GLN A 87 6.38 -1.13 -6.53
N ASP A 88 7.04 -1.64 -5.50
CA ASP A 88 6.83 -3.00 -4.99
C ASP A 88 5.38 -3.19 -4.51
N VAL A 89 4.86 -2.28 -3.67
CA VAL A 89 3.46 -2.31 -3.17
C VAL A 89 2.44 -2.19 -4.31
N ARG A 90 2.66 -1.29 -5.27
CA ARG A 90 1.74 -1.14 -6.41
C ARG A 90 1.73 -2.38 -7.29
N GLN A 91 2.90 -2.98 -7.54
CA GLN A 91 3.00 -4.22 -8.32
C GLN A 91 2.26 -5.36 -7.61
N ASP A 92 2.47 -5.50 -6.31
CA ASP A 92 1.78 -6.48 -5.47
C ASP A 92 0.26 -6.34 -5.54
N LEU A 93 -0.25 -5.10 -5.35
CA LEU A 93 -1.69 -4.85 -5.45
C LEU A 93 -2.23 -5.11 -6.86
N ALA A 94 -1.49 -4.73 -7.91
CA ALA A 94 -1.90 -4.99 -9.29
C ALA A 94 -1.93 -6.49 -9.60
N ASP A 95 -1.00 -7.26 -9.05
CA ASP A 95 -0.97 -8.72 -9.18
C ASP A 95 -2.12 -9.38 -8.41
N VAL A 96 -2.44 -8.89 -7.21
CA VAL A 96 -3.61 -9.34 -6.44
C VAL A 96 -4.90 -9.08 -7.20
N VAL A 97 -5.06 -7.90 -7.81
CA VAL A 97 -6.21 -7.58 -8.67
C VAL A 97 -6.30 -8.56 -9.84
N GLN A 98 -5.19 -8.79 -10.57
CA GLN A 98 -5.17 -9.74 -11.69
C GLN A 98 -5.47 -11.19 -11.27
N VAL A 99 -5.03 -11.60 -10.07
CA VAL A 99 -5.37 -12.91 -9.50
C VAL A 99 -6.85 -12.99 -9.22
N CYS A 100 -7.42 -11.99 -8.54
CA CYS A 100 -8.86 -11.94 -8.29
C CYS A 100 -9.65 -11.92 -9.60
N GLU A 101 -9.08 -11.37 -10.67
CA GLU A 101 -9.69 -11.35 -12.00
C GLU A 101 -9.58 -12.67 -12.78
N GLY A 102 -8.83 -13.66 -12.27
CA GLY A 102 -8.51 -14.89 -12.99
C GLY A 102 -7.53 -14.70 -14.15
N LYS A 103 -6.92 -13.51 -14.28
CA LYS A 103 -5.96 -13.16 -15.34
C LYS A 103 -4.52 -13.56 -15.00
N LYS A 104 -4.23 -13.82 -13.72
CA LYS A 104 -2.91 -14.23 -13.24
C LYS A 104 -3.02 -15.43 -12.31
N LYS A 105 -2.13 -16.41 -12.50
CA LYS A 105 -2.01 -17.55 -11.59
C LYS A 105 -1.36 -17.11 -10.27
N GLN A 106 -1.84 -17.66 -9.16
CA GLN A 106 -1.23 -17.42 -7.85
C GLN A 106 0.15 -18.08 -7.76
N THR A 107 1.16 -17.29 -7.41
CA THR A 107 2.46 -17.79 -6.98
C THR A 107 2.43 -18.07 -5.47
N ASN A 108 3.46 -18.73 -4.93
CA ASN A 108 3.59 -18.92 -3.48
C ASN A 108 3.63 -17.58 -2.73
N TYR A 109 4.32 -16.59 -3.29
CA TYR A 109 4.36 -15.24 -2.75
C TYR A 109 2.96 -14.60 -2.70
N LEU A 110 2.24 -14.61 -3.82
CA LEU A 110 0.90 -14.01 -3.90
C LEU A 110 -0.10 -14.71 -2.98
N ARG A 111 0.02 -16.01 -2.77
CA ARG A 111 -0.83 -16.75 -1.84
C ARG A 111 -0.65 -16.27 -0.39
N THR A 112 0.60 -16.08 0.04
CA THR A 112 0.90 -15.53 1.36
C THR A 112 0.38 -14.11 1.49
N LEU A 113 0.67 -13.26 0.51
CA LEU A 113 0.23 -11.87 0.48
C LEU A 113 -1.30 -11.78 0.58
N ILE A 114 -2.03 -12.52 -0.25
CA ILE A 114 -3.51 -12.55 -0.23
C ILE A 114 -4.04 -12.95 1.14
N ASN A 115 -3.45 -13.98 1.76
CA ASN A 115 -3.88 -14.45 3.08
C ASN A 115 -3.68 -13.37 4.17
N GLU A 116 -2.56 -12.64 4.14
CA GLU A 116 -2.30 -11.52 5.06
C GLU A 116 -3.29 -10.37 4.82
N LEU A 117 -3.53 -10.00 3.56
CA LEU A 117 -4.45 -8.91 3.20
C LEU A 117 -5.90 -9.21 3.58
N VAL A 118 -6.38 -10.43 3.32
CA VAL A 118 -7.73 -10.86 3.71
C VAL A 118 -7.91 -10.81 5.23
N LYS A 119 -6.86 -11.11 5.99
CA LYS A 119 -6.86 -11.03 7.47
C LYS A 119 -6.66 -9.61 8.02
N GLY A 120 -6.46 -8.61 7.16
CA GLY A 120 -6.18 -7.24 7.59
C GLY A 120 -4.78 -7.05 8.20
N ILE A 121 -3.88 -8.02 8.02
CA ILE A 121 -2.51 -8.01 8.55
C ILE A 121 -1.58 -7.30 7.56
N LEU A 122 -0.69 -6.46 8.06
CA LEU A 122 0.34 -5.81 7.25
C LEU A 122 1.36 -6.86 6.75
N PRO A 123 1.54 -7.02 5.42
CA PRO A 123 2.56 -7.93 4.90
C PRO A 123 3.97 -7.55 5.34
N ARG A 124 4.77 -8.54 5.73
CA ARG A 124 6.16 -8.31 6.14
C ARG A 124 7.00 -7.67 5.04
N SER A 125 6.72 -8.02 3.78
CA SER A 125 7.38 -7.45 2.60
C SER A 125 7.11 -5.95 2.42
N TRP A 126 6.14 -5.36 3.12
CA TRP A 126 5.86 -3.92 3.03
C TRP A 126 6.43 -3.12 4.21
N SER A 127 6.82 -3.81 5.30
CA SER A 127 7.29 -3.20 6.55
C SER A 127 8.77 -2.82 6.50
N HIS A 128 9.15 -1.94 5.58
CA HIS A 128 10.54 -1.49 5.39
C HIS A 128 11.00 -0.36 6.33
N TYR A 129 10.08 0.17 7.15
CA TYR A 129 10.31 1.24 8.12
C TYR A 129 9.60 0.91 9.43
N THR A 130 9.87 1.68 10.48
CA THR A 130 9.25 1.46 11.79
C THR A 130 7.74 1.69 11.71
N VAL A 131 6.99 0.63 11.95
CA VAL A 131 5.53 0.62 12.02
C VAL A 131 5.09 0.38 13.47
N PRO A 132 4.09 1.12 13.99
CA PRO A 132 3.54 0.85 15.32
C PRO A 132 3.04 -0.59 15.48
N ALA A 133 3.26 -1.19 16.66
CA ALA A 133 2.75 -2.52 16.95
C ALA A 133 1.22 -2.56 16.81
N GLY A 134 0.71 -3.61 16.16
CA GLY A 134 -0.72 -3.79 15.92
C GLY A 134 -1.32 -2.89 14.82
N MET A 135 -0.51 -2.13 14.08
CA MET A 135 -1.03 -1.38 12.92
C MET A 135 -1.59 -2.34 11.86
N THR A 136 -2.86 -2.14 11.53
CA THR A 136 -3.55 -2.91 10.48
C THR A 136 -3.10 -2.46 9.10
N VAL A 137 -3.28 -3.32 8.09
CA VAL A 137 -2.90 -2.98 6.71
C VAL A 137 -3.66 -1.76 6.16
N ILE A 138 -4.93 -1.58 6.53
CA ILE A 138 -5.73 -0.42 6.08
C ILE A 138 -5.21 0.91 6.66
N GLN A 139 -4.81 0.90 7.93
CA GLN A 139 -4.17 2.06 8.57
C GLN A 139 -2.81 2.34 7.93
N TRP A 140 -2.03 1.28 7.69
CA TRP A 140 -0.72 1.41 7.05
C TRP A 140 -0.82 1.95 5.63
N VAL A 141 -1.76 1.48 4.81
CA VAL A 141 -1.93 1.98 3.42
C VAL A 141 -2.29 3.47 3.41
N SER A 142 -3.11 3.91 4.36
CA SER A 142 -3.47 5.33 4.50
C SER A 142 -2.25 6.18 4.88
N ASP A 143 -1.50 5.77 5.90
CA ASP A 143 -0.25 6.43 6.32
C ASP A 143 0.82 6.41 5.21
N PHE A 144 0.98 5.28 4.53
CA PHE A 144 1.88 5.09 3.40
C PHE A 144 1.56 6.08 2.27
N SER A 145 0.29 6.23 1.89
CA SER A 145 -0.13 7.20 0.87
C SER A 145 0.26 8.63 1.25
N GLU A 146 0.05 9.02 2.51
CA GLU A 146 0.45 10.35 3.01
C GLU A 146 1.96 10.56 2.98
N ARG A 147 2.75 9.55 3.37
CA ARG A 147 4.22 9.61 3.30
C ARG A 147 4.72 9.76 1.88
N ILE A 148 4.15 9.05 0.92
CA ILE A 148 4.53 9.18 -0.49
C ILE A 148 4.18 10.58 -1.01
N LYS A 149 3.01 11.13 -0.66
CA LYS A 149 2.64 12.51 -1.00
C LYS A 149 3.60 13.53 -0.39
N GLN A 150 4.08 13.30 0.83
CA GLN A 150 5.11 14.13 1.45
C GLN A 150 6.42 14.08 0.65
N LEU A 151 6.88 12.88 0.27
CA LEU A 151 8.08 12.73 -0.56
C LEU A 151 7.93 13.38 -1.94
N GLN A 152 6.74 13.33 -2.55
CA GLN A 152 6.46 14.05 -3.79
C GLN A 152 6.60 15.57 -3.60
N SER A 153 6.04 16.12 -2.52
CA SER A 153 6.17 17.55 -2.20
C SER A 153 7.63 17.95 -1.98
N ILE A 154 8.42 17.13 -1.28
CA ILE A 154 9.86 17.35 -1.09
C ILE A 154 10.60 17.33 -2.44
N SER A 155 10.30 16.34 -3.29
CA SER A 155 10.92 16.19 -4.61
C SER A 155 10.63 17.40 -5.50
N GLN A 156 9.38 17.88 -5.50
CA GLN A 156 8.97 19.08 -6.22
C GLN A 156 9.66 20.35 -5.69
N ALA A 157 9.66 20.56 -4.37
CA ALA A 157 10.28 21.73 -3.75
C ALA A 157 11.79 21.82 -4.05
N ALA A 158 12.49 20.69 -4.02
CA ALA A 158 13.90 20.63 -4.37
C ALA A 158 14.15 20.92 -5.86
N ALA A 159 13.21 20.55 -6.74
CA ALA A 159 13.30 20.84 -8.17
C ALA A 159 13.07 22.33 -8.50
N THR A 160 12.23 23.03 -7.73
CA THR A 160 11.88 24.44 -7.97
C THR A 160 12.79 25.44 -7.27
N GLY A 161 13.17 25.17 -6.01
CA GLY A 161 13.94 26.12 -5.18
C GLY A 161 15.30 25.63 -4.69
N GLY A 162 15.71 24.43 -5.12
CA GLY A 162 16.97 23.82 -4.70
C GLY A 162 16.99 23.43 -3.22
N ALA A 163 18.17 23.15 -2.68
CA ALA A 163 18.32 22.57 -1.34
C ALA A 163 17.83 23.48 -0.18
N LYS A 164 17.63 24.78 -0.43
CA LYS A 164 17.16 25.75 0.57
C LYS A 164 15.71 25.48 1.01
N GLU A 165 14.87 24.98 0.10
CA GLU A 165 13.45 24.65 0.37
C GLU A 165 13.27 23.37 1.20
N LEU A 166 14.29 22.51 1.26
CA LEU A 166 14.26 21.26 2.03
C LEU A 166 14.16 21.49 3.55
N LYS A 167 14.47 22.70 4.02
CA LYS A 167 14.39 23.08 5.45
C LYS A 167 12.95 23.30 5.92
N VAL A 168 12.03 23.68 5.03
CA VAL A 168 10.64 24.00 5.36
C VAL A 168 9.79 22.72 5.52
N GLY A 169 10.15 21.62 4.84
CA GLY A 169 9.44 20.34 4.92
C GLY A 169 9.60 19.53 6.21
N GLN A 170 10.43 20.00 7.18
CA GLN A 170 10.74 19.27 8.42
C GLN A 170 9.59 19.19 9.43
N ALA A 171 8.49 19.93 9.25
CA ALA A 171 7.44 20.08 10.26
C ALA A 171 6.53 18.85 10.48
N ARG A 172 6.68 17.76 9.71
CA ARG A 172 5.93 16.50 9.92
C ARG A 172 6.87 15.31 9.93
N ARG A 173 7.45 14.99 11.10
CA ARG A 173 8.36 13.84 11.28
C ARG A 173 7.61 12.54 11.58
N ARG A 174 7.80 11.55 10.70
CA ARG A 174 8.28 10.19 11.02
C ARG A 174 9.11 9.70 9.83
N GLY A 175 10.44 9.82 9.90
CA GLY A 175 11.34 9.40 8.82
C GLY A 175 11.32 7.89 8.59
N TRP A 176 11.78 7.44 7.41
CA TRP A 176 11.72 6.04 6.97
C TRP A 176 12.79 5.13 7.58
N GLY A 177 13.62 5.63 8.49
CA GLY A 177 14.80 4.87 8.94
C GLY A 177 15.41 5.30 10.27
N SER A 178 14.63 5.84 11.21
CA SER A 178 15.14 6.02 12.58
C SER A 178 14.53 4.96 13.49
N PRO A 179 15.33 4.03 14.03
CA PRO A 179 14.96 3.37 15.27
C PRO A 179 14.75 4.49 16.29
N GLY A 180 13.58 4.51 16.92
CA GLY A 180 13.43 5.29 18.15
C GLY A 180 14.41 4.77 19.21
N PRO A 181 14.77 5.60 20.21
CA PRO A 181 15.57 5.16 21.34
C PRO A 181 14.96 3.94 22.04
#